data_AF-A0A8T5FBJ3-F1
#
_entry.id   AF-A0A8T5FBJ3-F1
#
_cell.length_a   1.000
_cell.length_b   1.000
_cell.length_c   1.000
_cell.angle_alpha   90.00
_cell.angle_beta   90.00
_cell.angle_gamma   90.00
#
_symmetry.space_group_name_H-M   'P 1'
#
loop_
_entity.id
_entity.type
_entity.pdbx_description
1 polymer ?
#
loop_
_entity_poly.entity_id
_entity_poly.type
_entity_poly.pdbx_seq_one_letter_code
_entity_poly.pdbx_strand_id
1 'polypeptide(L)'
;MKFDEFWTELDELLSSTSNFVTIHDKVPFEAKKAIDAIRIDSDTITVPRVIKKEEFVKVYRSSLDVLESERFHPGNYAKITQNASYIVTLFDHIMNQK
;
A
#
# COMPACT_ATOMS: atom_id res chain seq x y z
N MET A 1 -5.28 5.54 14.41
CA MET A 1 -4.33 4.42 14.29
C MET A 1 -2.92 4.99 14.26
N LYS A 2 -1.93 4.29 14.81
CA LYS A 2 -0.49 4.60 14.66
C LYS A 2 0.12 3.80 13.51
N PHE A 3 1.30 4.18 13.02
CA PHE A 3 1.95 3.44 11.93
C PHE A 3 2.26 1.98 12.29
N ASP A 4 2.72 1.72 13.53
CA ASP A 4 3.05 0.35 13.94
C ASP A 4 1.79 -0.55 13.97
N GLU A 5 0.65 0.00 14.40
CA GLU A 5 -0.65 -0.70 14.33
C GLU A 5 -1.02 -1.00 12.87
N PHE A 6 -0.91 -0.01 11.98
CA PHE A 6 -1.12 -0.21 10.55
C PHE A 6 -0.21 -1.31 9.98
N TRP A 7 1.07 -1.32 10.36
CA TRP A 7 2.04 -2.29 9.86
C TRP A 7 1.71 -3.71 10.35
N THR A 8 1.26 -3.85 11.60
CA THR A 8 0.79 -5.12 12.15
C THR A 8 -0.49 -5.59 11.47
N GLU A 9 -1.50 -4.73 11.30
CA GLU A 9 -2.74 -5.10 10.59
C GLU A 9 -2.44 -5.47 9.12
N LEU A 10 -1.48 -4.81 8.47
CA LEU A 10 -1.03 -5.17 7.12
C LEU A 10 -0.36 -6.56 7.08
N ASP A 11 0.50 -6.86 8.06
CA ASP A 11 1.11 -8.19 8.17
C ASP A 11 0.05 -9.29 8.34
N GLU A 12 -0.99 -9.04 9.14
CA GLU A 12 -2.12 -9.96 9.34
C GLU A 12 -2.95 -10.11 8.06
N LEU A 13 -3.29 -9.00 7.39
CA LEU A 13 -4.02 -9.00 6.12
C LEU A 13 -3.28 -9.87 5.09
N LEU A 14 -1.98 -9.65 4.91
CA LEU A 14 -1.16 -10.39 3.95
C LEU A 14 -0.94 -11.87 4.33
N SER A 15 -1.23 -12.26 5.58
CA SER A 15 -1.26 -13.67 5.99
C SER A 15 -2.55 -14.38 5.56
N SER A 16 -3.62 -13.61 5.30
CA SER A 16 -4.95 -14.13 4.94
C SER A 16 -5.26 -14.04 3.45
N THR A 17 -4.79 -12.98 2.78
CA THR A 17 -4.98 -12.75 1.36
C THR A 17 -3.74 -12.12 0.74
N SER A 18 -3.37 -12.57 -0.44
CA SER A 18 -2.25 -12.00 -1.21
C SER A 18 -2.71 -11.27 -2.47
N ASN A 19 -3.96 -11.42 -2.91
CA ASN A 19 -4.42 -10.89 -4.19
C ASN A 19 -5.27 -9.63 -3.99
N PHE A 20 -4.92 -8.58 -4.72
CA PHE A 20 -5.51 -7.25 -4.60
C PHE A 20 -5.74 -6.64 -5.98
N VAL A 21 -6.51 -5.56 -6.02
CA VAL A 21 -6.76 -4.78 -7.24
C VAL A 21 -6.57 -3.30 -6.89
N THR A 22 -5.74 -2.58 -7.65
CA THR A 22 -5.48 -1.17 -7.35
C THR A 22 -6.76 -0.34 -7.38
N ILE A 23 -6.91 0.58 -6.43
CA ILE A 23 -8.17 1.34 -6.25
C ILE A 23 -8.53 2.14 -7.49
N HIS A 24 -7.57 2.83 -8.11
CA HIS A 24 -7.79 3.74 -9.23
C HIS A 24 -7.73 3.03 -10.58
N ASP A 25 -6.61 2.38 -10.88
CA ASP A 25 -6.35 1.83 -12.21
C ASP A 25 -6.98 0.45 -12.42
N LYS A 26 -7.55 -0.15 -11.37
CA LYS A 26 -8.16 -1.48 -11.37
C LYS A 26 -7.23 -2.57 -11.88
N VAL A 27 -5.93 -2.43 -11.59
CA VAL A 27 -4.90 -3.38 -11.99
C VAL A 27 -4.74 -4.44 -10.90
N PRO A 28 -4.89 -5.74 -11.22
CA PRO A 28 -4.64 -6.81 -10.26
C PRO A 28 -3.15 -6.90 -9.92
N PHE A 29 -2.86 -7.20 -8.66
CA PHE A 29 -1.52 -7.45 -8.16
C PHE A 29 -1.54 -8.44 -6.99
N GLU A 30 -0.43 -9.12 -6.80
CA GLU A 30 -0.17 -9.93 -5.63
C GLU A 30 0.78 -9.17 -4.69
N ALA A 31 0.46 -9.16 -3.39
CA ALA A 31 1.31 -8.62 -2.33
C ALA A 31 1.72 -9.73 -1.36
N LYS A 32 3.01 -9.79 -1.06
CA LYS A 32 3.60 -10.77 -0.15
C LYS A 32 4.53 -10.08 0.84
N LYS A 33 4.52 -10.56 2.07
CA LYS A 33 5.47 -10.11 3.09
C LYS A 33 6.91 -10.45 2.68
N ALA A 34 7.81 -9.49 2.90
CA ALA A 34 9.26 -9.65 2.84
C ALA A 34 9.88 -9.05 4.12
N ILE A 35 11.19 -9.24 4.31
CA ILE A 35 11.90 -8.68 5.47
C ILE A 35 11.86 -7.15 5.39
N ASP A 36 11.19 -6.51 6.34
CA ASP A 36 10.95 -5.05 6.41
C ASP A 36 10.46 -4.44 5.10
N ALA A 37 9.69 -5.19 4.32
CA ALA A 37 9.19 -4.78 3.02
C ALA A 37 7.97 -5.59 2.60
N ILE A 38 7.25 -5.09 1.61
CA ILE A 38 6.21 -5.83 0.89
C ILE A 38 6.69 -6.02 -0.55
N ARG A 39 6.71 -7.27 -1.00
CA ARG A 39 6.94 -7.62 -2.39
C ARG A 39 5.61 -7.57 -3.14
N ILE A 40 5.61 -6.86 -4.26
CA ILE A 40 4.49 -6.74 -5.19
C ILE A 40 4.86 -7.43 -6.51
N ASP A 41 4.02 -8.35 -6.93
CA ASP A 41 4.06 -8.99 -8.24
C ASP A 41 2.78 -8.58 -9.00
N SER A 42 2.87 -8.25 -10.29
CA SER A 42 1.69 -7.93 -11.12
C SER A 42 2.01 -8.21 -12.57
N ASP A 43 1.01 -8.63 -13.34
CA ASP A 43 1.18 -8.97 -14.76
C ASP A 43 1.63 -7.76 -15.60
N THR A 44 1.41 -6.54 -15.11
CA THR A 44 1.83 -5.31 -15.79
C THR A 44 3.28 -4.91 -15.50
N ILE A 45 3.98 -5.59 -14.59
CA ILE A 45 5.38 -5.31 -14.25
C ILE A 45 6.27 -6.52 -14.52
N THR A 46 7.35 -6.34 -15.28
CA THR A 46 8.28 -7.43 -15.61
C THR A 46 9.17 -7.82 -14.42
N VAL A 47 9.42 -6.89 -13.50
CA VAL A 47 10.25 -7.10 -12.32
C VAL A 47 9.41 -6.82 -11.06
N PRO A 48 9.36 -7.77 -10.11
CA PRO A 48 8.64 -7.57 -8.84
C PRO A 48 9.17 -6.34 -8.10
N ARG A 49 8.26 -5.55 -7.53
CA ARG A 49 8.61 -4.37 -6.72
C ARG A 49 8.79 -4.79 -5.27
N VAL A 50 9.91 -4.44 -4.66
CA VAL A 50 10.11 -4.61 -3.21
C VAL A 50 9.97 -3.24 -2.56
N ILE A 51 8.82 -2.99 -1.94
CA ILE A 51 8.47 -1.72 -1.32
C ILE A 51 8.86 -1.78 0.15
N LYS A 52 9.86 -0.99 0.55
CA LYS A 52 10.38 -1.03 1.92
C LYS A 52 9.42 -0.39 2.92
N LYS A 53 9.47 -0.83 4.17
CA LYS A 53 8.69 -0.28 5.28
C LYS A 53 8.82 1.24 5.39
N GLU A 54 10.01 1.80 5.18
CA GLU A 54 10.21 3.27 5.24
C GLU A 54 9.41 4.02 4.17
N GLU A 55 9.15 3.39 3.02
CA GLU A 55 8.34 3.98 1.97
C GLU A 55 6.86 4.04 2.38
N PHE A 56 6.36 2.97 3.00
CA PHE A 56 5.05 2.97 3.64
C PHE A 56 4.95 4.04 4.73
N VAL A 57 5.98 4.20 5.58
CA VAL A 57 6.01 5.26 6.62
C VAL A 57 5.84 6.64 6.00
N LYS A 58 6.53 6.93 4.89
CA LYS A 58 6.46 8.24 4.22
C LYS A 58 5.07 8.53 3.67
N VAL A 59 4.46 7.56 2.97
CA VAL A 59 3.11 7.69 2.44
C VAL A 59 2.10 7.81 3.58
N TYR A 60 2.19 6.95 4.60
CA TYR A 60 1.33 7.00 5.77
C TYR A 60 1.37 8.36 6.47
N ARG A 61 2.57 8.91 6.75
CA ARG A 61 2.68 10.24 7.38
C ARG A 61 2.06 11.32 6.51
N SER A 62 2.36 11.31 5.22
CA SER A 62 1.82 12.32 4.29
C SER A 62 0.30 12.21 4.17
N SER A 63 -0.27 11.02 4.32
CA SER A 63 -1.72 10.78 4.28
C SER A 63 -2.49 11.42 5.45
N LEU A 64 -1.79 11.76 6.54
CA LEU A 64 -2.37 12.47 7.68
C LEU A 64 -2.60 13.96 7.39
N ASP A 65 -1.84 14.52 6.45
CA ASP A 65 -1.90 15.93 6.05
C ASP A 65 -2.83 16.17 4.85
N VAL A 66 -3.30 15.09 4.20
CA VAL A 66 -4.22 15.14 3.06
C VAL A 66 -5.67 15.07 3.55
N LEU A 67 -6.58 15.76 2.86
CA LEU A 67 -8.02 15.66 3.12
C LEU A 67 -8.47 14.21 3.08
N GLU A 68 -9.39 13.83 3.96
CA GLU A 68 -9.83 12.44 4.10
C GLU A 68 -10.35 11.84 2.78
N SER A 69 -11.10 12.63 1.99
CA SER A 69 -11.60 12.23 0.67
C SER A 69 -10.51 11.97 -0.37
N GLU A 70 -9.34 12.58 -0.18
CA GLU A 70 -8.20 12.53 -1.10
C GLU A 70 -7.11 11.56 -0.62
N ARG A 71 -7.26 11.02 0.60
CA ARG A 71 -6.27 10.17 1.25
C ARG A 71 -5.95 8.92 0.45
N PHE A 72 -6.91 8.39 -0.30
CA PHE A 72 -6.74 7.18 -1.09
C PHE A 72 -6.48 7.43 -2.58
N HIS A 73 -6.11 8.66 -2.95
CA HIS A 73 -5.73 9.00 -4.32
C HIS A 73 -4.20 8.88 -4.51
N PRO A 74 -3.69 7.92 -5.32
CA PRO A 74 -2.25 7.68 -5.49
C PRO A 74 -1.46 8.90 -5.98
N GLY A 75 -2.08 9.73 -6.82
CA GLY A 75 -1.49 10.96 -7.35
C GLY A 75 -0.96 11.93 -6.28
N ASN A 76 -1.58 11.93 -5.08
CA ASN A 76 -1.14 12.79 -3.97
C ASN A 76 0.22 12.37 -3.39
N TYR A 77 0.66 11.15 -3.68
CA TYR A 77 1.92 10.59 -3.17
C TYR A 77 2.95 10.34 -4.28
N ALA A 78 2.68 10.76 -5.52
CA ALA A 78 3.57 10.52 -6.67
C ALA A 78 4.97 11.14 -6.50
N LYS A 79 5.08 12.23 -5.72
CA LYS A 79 6.38 12.85 -5.36
C LYS A 79 7.16 12.08 -4.29
N ILE A 80 6.50 11.19 -3.56
CA ILE A 80 7.09 10.36 -2.50
C ILE A 80 7.57 9.05 -3.08
N THR A 81 6.75 8.42 -3.93
CA THR A 81 7.05 7.13 -4.52
C THR A 81 6.25 6.86 -5.80
N GLN A 82 6.87 6.09 -6.70
CA GLN A 82 6.24 5.52 -7.89
C GLN A 82 5.31 4.34 -7.56
N ASN A 83 5.40 3.77 -6.36
CA ASN A 83 4.59 2.63 -5.90
C ASN A 83 3.30 3.07 -5.17
N ALA A 84 2.94 4.35 -5.27
CA ALA A 84 1.82 4.94 -4.53
C ALA A 84 0.52 4.16 -4.71
N SER A 85 0.22 3.70 -5.93
CA SER A 85 -1.01 2.96 -6.22
C SER A 85 -1.12 1.67 -5.41
N TYR A 86 -0.04 0.93 -5.21
CA TYR A 86 -0.03 -0.30 -4.41
C TYR A 86 -0.15 0.00 -2.93
N ILE A 87 0.63 0.95 -2.42
CA ILE A 87 0.66 1.31 -1.00
C ILE A 87 -0.72 1.81 -0.55
N VAL A 88 -1.30 2.72 -1.32
CA VAL A 88 -2.60 3.32 -1.01
C VAL A 88 -3.72 2.29 -1.08
N THR A 89 -3.63 1.32 -1.99
CA THR A 89 -4.58 0.21 -2.06
C THR A 89 -4.54 -0.63 -0.79
N LEU A 90 -3.35 -1.06 -0.37
CA LEU A 90 -3.19 -1.81 0.87
C LEU A 90 -3.63 -0.98 2.08
N PHE A 91 -3.38 0.32 2.06
CA PHE A 91 -3.79 1.22 3.13
C PHE A 91 -5.30 1.36 3.25
N ASP A 92 -6.03 1.48 2.15
CA ASP A 92 -7.50 1.49 2.13
C ASP A 92 -8.10 0.20 2.70
N HIS A 93 -7.55 -0.96 2.34
CA HIS A 93 -8.02 -2.24 2.87
C HIS A 93 -7.95 -2.30 4.40
N ILE A 94 -6.88 -1.77 4.99
CA ILE A 94 -6.72 -1.71 6.45
C ILE A 94 -7.66 -0.66 7.08
N MET A 95 -7.82 0.49 6.43
CA MET A 95 -8.57 1.62 7.00
C MET A 95 -10.09 1.49 6.88
N ASN A 96 -10.59 0.92 5.78
CA ASN A 96 -11.99 1.04 5.38
C ASN A 96 -12.71 -0.31 5.18
N GLN A 97 -11.98 -1.42 4.97
CA GLN A 97 -12.60 -2.70 4.58
C GLN A 97 -12.61 -3.76 5.69
N LYS A 98 -12.87 -3.34 6.94
CA LYS A 98 -13.09 -4.28 8.06
C LYS A 98 -14.39 -5.07 7.91
#